data_AF-A0A1F9EW88-F1
#
_entry.id   AF-A0A1F9EW88-F1
#
_cell.length_a   1.000
_cell.length_b   1.000
_cell.length_c   1.000
_cell.angle_alpha   90.00
_cell.angle_beta   90.00
_cell.angle_gamma   90.00
#
_symmetry.space_group_name_H-M   'P 1'
#
loop_
_entity.id
_entity.type
_entity.pdbx_description
1 polymer ?
#
loop_
_entity_poly.entity_id
_entity_poly.type
_entity_poly.pdbx_seq_one_letter_code
_entity_poly.pdbx_strand_id
1 'polypeptide(L)'
;MTAADGTPCGGTRVCDDGACVDAVDPPPPPPPAVGCADGTREGFLDLATWPSIAGCEGAFSVAGVTRANLTPACARAAGDDASNTEGNGCSAADLCMDGWHVCNGKTEVAAKAPGGCGGAVPGGTPDKMLFFAVAQHSSNGSICDDASTGDNDVFGCGNLGTQLTADKNCGALTRVLASTQPDRCGFNEAEPSNGPWLCQGGTDSHLHEGAVVTKVGCPGTSCSYDGNPISNARKGGALCCRD
;
A
#
# COMPACT_ATOMS: atom_id res chain seq x y z
N MET A 1 -28.75 -38.97 1.16
CA MET A 1 -28.40 -38.07 2.28
C MET A 1 -29.58 -38.04 3.23
N THR A 2 -29.56 -38.89 4.23
CA THR A 2 -30.68 -39.09 5.18
C THR A 2 -30.13 -39.04 6.59
N ALA A 3 -30.89 -38.48 7.54
CA ALA A 3 -30.58 -38.58 8.97
C ALA A 3 -30.52 -40.06 9.42
N ALA A 4 -30.08 -40.30 10.65
CA ALA A 4 -29.91 -41.65 11.21
C ALA A 4 -31.20 -42.50 11.21
N ASP A 5 -32.36 -41.86 11.12
CA ASP A 5 -33.69 -42.48 11.03
C ASP A 5 -34.16 -42.77 9.58
N GLY A 6 -33.32 -42.48 8.58
CA GLY A 6 -33.64 -42.65 7.16
C GLY A 6 -34.44 -41.50 6.54
N THR A 7 -34.74 -40.44 7.31
CA THR A 7 -35.44 -39.26 6.80
C THR A 7 -34.51 -38.44 5.89
N PRO A 8 -34.89 -38.16 4.62
CA PRO A 8 -34.10 -37.30 3.74
C PRO A 8 -33.99 -35.89 4.33
N CYS A 9 -32.79 -35.33 4.32
CA CYS A 9 -32.61 -33.92 4.67
C CYS A 9 -33.28 -33.06 3.58
N GLY A 10 -34.40 -32.42 3.92
CA GLY A 10 -35.13 -31.54 3.01
C GLY A 10 -34.48 -30.15 2.91
N GLY A 11 -34.71 -29.45 1.78
CA GLY A 11 -34.21 -28.10 1.55
C GLY A 11 -32.70 -28.06 1.24
N THR A 12 -31.98 -27.11 1.85
CA THR A 12 -30.53 -26.89 1.71
C THR A 12 -29.70 -27.61 2.77
N ARG A 13 -30.32 -28.51 3.55
CA ARG A 13 -29.65 -29.24 4.64
C ARG A 13 -28.89 -30.45 4.14
N VAL A 14 -27.73 -30.70 4.73
CA VAL A 14 -26.88 -31.87 4.46
C VAL A 14 -26.89 -32.82 5.67
N CYS A 15 -26.69 -34.11 5.41
CA CYS A 15 -26.53 -35.08 6.50
C CYS A 15 -25.08 -35.04 6.99
N ASP A 16 -24.90 -34.64 8.24
CA ASP A 16 -23.62 -34.67 8.96
C ASP A 16 -23.83 -35.39 10.30
N ASP A 17 -23.01 -36.41 10.56
CA ASP A 17 -23.10 -37.31 11.72
C ASP A 17 -24.53 -37.81 12.06
N GLY A 18 -25.31 -38.15 11.04
CA GLY A 18 -26.68 -38.67 11.22
C GLY A 18 -27.73 -37.60 11.58
N ALA A 19 -27.35 -36.31 11.59
CA ALA A 19 -28.26 -35.18 11.74
C ALA A 19 -28.35 -34.38 10.44
N CYS A 20 -29.52 -33.80 10.18
CA CYS A 20 -29.67 -32.82 9.10
C CYS A 20 -29.23 -31.45 9.59
N VAL A 21 -28.05 -31.02 9.18
CA VAL A 21 -27.49 -29.70 9.49
C VAL A 21 -27.69 -28.77 8.29
N ASP A 22 -27.75 -27.47 8.52
CA ASP A 22 -27.67 -26.51 7.42
C ASP A 22 -26.34 -26.71 6.71
N ALA A 23 -26.33 -26.70 5.36
CA ALA A 23 -25.08 -26.68 4.62
C ALA A 23 -24.28 -25.49 5.15
N VAL A 24 -23.18 -25.76 5.86
CA VAL A 24 -22.23 -24.71 6.22
C VAL A 24 -21.85 -24.03 4.92
N ASP A 25 -21.95 -22.70 4.91
CA ASP A 25 -21.47 -21.93 3.77
C ASP A 25 -20.07 -22.41 3.44
N PRO A 26 -19.78 -22.72 2.15
CA PRO A 26 -18.43 -23.11 1.77
C PRO A 26 -17.48 -22.04 2.30
N PRO A 27 -16.30 -22.44 2.82
CA PRO A 27 -15.33 -21.47 3.29
C PRO A 27 -15.12 -20.44 2.17
N PRO A 28 -15.06 -19.13 2.50
CA PRO A 28 -14.91 -18.11 1.50
C PRO A 28 -13.70 -18.44 0.62
N PRO A 29 -13.78 -18.17 -0.70
CA PRO A 29 -12.67 -18.45 -1.60
C PRO A 29 -11.41 -17.76 -1.08
N PRO A 30 -10.22 -18.37 -1.28
CA PRO A 30 -8.98 -17.76 -0.84
C PRO A 30 -8.86 -16.36 -1.46
N PRO A 31 -8.35 -15.36 -0.71
CA PRO A 31 -8.14 -14.02 -1.25
C PRO A 31 -7.33 -14.08 -2.55
N PRO A 32 -7.67 -13.27 -3.56
CA PRO A 32 -6.92 -13.27 -4.80
C PRO A 32 -5.43 -12.97 -4.53
N ALA A 33 -4.56 -13.66 -5.25
CA ALA A 33 -3.11 -13.56 -5.05
C ALA A 33 -2.52 -12.21 -5.53
N VAL A 34 -3.32 -11.40 -6.22
CA VAL A 34 -2.86 -10.25 -7.01
C VAL A 34 -2.50 -9.06 -6.12
N GLY A 35 -3.28 -8.79 -5.07
CA GLY A 35 -2.93 -7.90 -3.96
C GLY A 35 -3.45 -6.47 -4.07
N CYS A 36 -3.51 -5.89 -5.27
CA CYS A 36 -4.02 -4.53 -5.48
C CYS A 36 -5.53 -4.53 -5.74
N ALA A 37 -6.19 -3.48 -5.31
CA ALA A 37 -7.65 -3.43 -5.23
C ALA A 37 -8.37 -3.48 -6.59
N ASP A 38 -7.71 -3.01 -7.65
CA ASP A 38 -8.13 -3.10 -9.05
C ASP A 38 -7.87 -4.46 -9.71
N GLY A 39 -7.28 -5.41 -8.98
CA GLY A 39 -7.01 -6.74 -9.50
C GLY A 39 -5.74 -6.83 -10.32
N THR A 40 -4.85 -5.85 -10.21
CA THR A 40 -3.52 -5.84 -10.84
C THR A 40 -2.40 -5.85 -9.80
N ARG A 41 -1.16 -5.78 -10.31
CA ARG A 41 0.04 -5.71 -9.49
C ARG A 41 1.11 -4.98 -10.29
N GLU A 42 1.65 -3.90 -9.73
CA GLU A 42 2.57 -3.02 -10.44
C GLU A 42 4.01 -3.15 -9.91
N GLY A 43 4.16 -3.51 -8.64
CA GLY A 43 5.42 -3.95 -8.04
C GLY A 43 5.32 -5.39 -7.53
N PHE A 44 6.45 -6.09 -7.46
CA PHE A 44 6.56 -7.48 -7.00
C PHE A 44 5.80 -8.47 -7.91
N LEU A 45 5.95 -8.29 -9.23
CA LEU A 45 5.14 -8.93 -10.28
C LEU A 45 5.17 -10.47 -10.28
N ASP A 46 6.28 -11.09 -9.89
CA ASP A 46 6.42 -12.54 -9.87
C ASP A 46 5.76 -13.15 -8.62
N LEU A 47 4.58 -13.74 -8.79
CA LEU A 47 3.82 -14.39 -7.72
C LEU A 47 4.51 -15.62 -7.14
N ALA A 48 5.42 -16.28 -7.87
CA ALA A 48 6.18 -17.40 -7.33
C ALA A 48 7.24 -16.91 -6.34
N THR A 49 7.83 -15.74 -6.61
CA THR A 49 8.86 -15.14 -5.75
C THR A 49 8.24 -14.29 -4.63
N TRP A 50 7.13 -13.60 -4.88
CA TRP A 50 6.50 -12.64 -3.96
C TRP A 50 4.99 -12.88 -3.75
N PRO A 51 4.60 -14.05 -3.22
CA PRO A 51 3.19 -14.44 -3.11
C PRO A 51 2.39 -13.65 -2.07
N SER A 52 3.05 -12.85 -1.22
CA SER A 52 2.44 -12.23 -0.03
C SER A 52 2.72 -10.74 0.11
N ILE A 53 3.21 -10.11 -0.97
CA ILE A 53 3.50 -8.68 -1.02
C ILE A 53 3.31 -8.17 -2.45
N ALA A 54 2.67 -7.01 -2.62
CA ALA A 54 2.39 -6.38 -3.89
C ALA A 54 2.73 -4.89 -3.81
N GLY A 55 3.33 -4.32 -4.86
CA GLY A 55 3.35 -2.87 -5.03
C GLY A 55 2.08 -2.48 -5.77
N CYS A 56 1.26 -1.64 -5.14
CA CYS A 56 -0.03 -1.22 -5.66
C CYS A 56 -0.03 0.27 -6.00
N GLU A 57 -0.20 0.56 -7.29
CA GLU A 57 -0.36 1.92 -7.77
C GLU A 57 -1.79 2.43 -7.55
N GLY A 58 -1.92 3.75 -7.61
CA GLY A 58 -3.19 4.44 -7.41
C GLY A 58 -3.05 5.69 -6.57
N ALA A 59 -4.17 6.18 -6.05
CA ALA A 59 -4.24 7.46 -5.39
C ALA A 59 -5.08 7.44 -4.11
N PHE A 60 -4.79 8.35 -3.17
CA PHE A 60 -5.54 8.54 -1.95
C PHE A 60 -5.51 9.99 -1.50
N SER A 61 -6.68 10.52 -1.12
CA SER A 61 -6.84 11.89 -0.61
C SER A 61 -7.07 11.94 0.90
N VAL A 62 -7.39 10.82 1.55
CA VAL A 62 -7.43 10.71 3.01
C VAL A 62 -5.99 10.63 3.50
N ALA A 63 -5.57 11.63 4.24
CA ALA A 63 -4.18 11.81 4.63
C ALA A 63 -3.67 10.73 5.59
N GLY A 64 -2.43 10.32 5.38
CA GLY A 64 -1.65 9.50 6.28
C GLY A 64 -1.39 8.07 5.77
N VAL A 65 -0.17 7.60 6.02
CA VAL A 65 0.25 6.21 5.90
C VAL A 65 0.90 5.82 7.22
N THR A 66 0.08 5.76 8.27
CA THR A 66 0.52 5.37 9.62
C THR A 66 -0.22 4.14 10.08
N ARG A 67 0.32 3.44 11.08
CA ARG A 67 -0.32 2.26 11.68
C ARG A 67 -1.72 2.55 12.24
N ALA A 68 -2.00 3.82 12.56
CA ALA A 68 -3.30 4.26 13.06
C ALA A 68 -4.32 4.53 11.94
N ASN A 69 -3.89 4.64 10.68
CA ASN A 69 -4.74 4.99 9.54
C ASN A 69 -4.62 3.98 8.38
N LEU A 70 -4.86 2.70 8.68
CA LEU A 70 -4.81 1.61 7.69
C LEU A 70 -6.19 1.02 7.36
N THR A 71 -7.25 1.76 7.62
CA THR A 71 -8.62 1.31 7.32
C THR A 71 -9.04 1.84 5.94
N PRO A 72 -9.59 1.00 5.05
CA PRO A 72 -10.18 1.44 3.79
C PRO A 72 -11.31 2.46 4.03
N ALA A 73 -11.37 3.52 3.23
CA ALA A 73 -12.30 4.64 3.35
C ALA A 73 -13.25 4.78 2.14
N CYS A 74 -12.91 4.20 0.99
CA CYS A 74 -13.67 4.36 -0.26
C CYS A 74 -14.03 3.03 -0.93
N ALA A 75 -14.18 1.96 -0.14
CA ALA A 75 -14.49 0.62 -0.63
C ALA A 75 -13.47 0.09 -1.66
N ARG A 76 -12.18 0.40 -1.45
CA ARG A 76 -11.05 -0.09 -2.23
C ARG A 76 -11.14 0.27 -3.72
N ALA A 77 -11.64 1.47 -4.04
CA ALA A 77 -11.80 1.94 -5.41
C ALA A 77 -10.59 2.73 -5.95
N ALA A 78 -9.44 2.66 -5.27
CA ALA A 78 -8.34 3.62 -5.38
C ALA A 78 -7.19 3.22 -6.32
N GLY A 79 -7.21 1.99 -6.84
CA GLY A 79 -6.20 1.47 -7.78
C GLY A 79 -6.09 2.32 -9.05
N ASP A 80 -4.98 2.21 -9.77
CA ASP A 80 -4.72 3.05 -10.94
C ASP A 80 -5.55 2.66 -12.17
N ASP A 81 -6.05 1.42 -12.23
CA ASP A 81 -7.03 0.96 -13.22
C ASP A 81 -8.48 0.93 -12.67
N ALA A 82 -8.70 1.46 -11.46
CA ALA A 82 -10.01 1.46 -10.79
C ALA A 82 -10.95 2.59 -11.26
N SER A 83 -12.16 2.66 -10.69
CA SER A 83 -13.14 3.71 -11.00
C SER A 83 -12.86 5.05 -10.32
N ASN A 84 -12.03 5.09 -9.26
CA ASN A 84 -11.64 6.29 -8.54
C ASN A 84 -10.11 6.49 -8.54
N THR A 85 -9.53 6.57 -9.75
CA THR A 85 -8.08 6.73 -9.97
C THR A 85 -7.49 8.04 -9.41
N GLU A 86 -8.34 8.99 -9.03
CA GLU A 86 -7.93 10.23 -8.34
C GLU A 86 -7.79 10.07 -6.83
N GLY A 87 -8.33 8.98 -6.26
CA GLY A 87 -8.25 8.68 -4.85
C GLY A 87 -9.16 9.54 -3.97
N ASN A 88 -10.20 10.15 -4.55
CA ASN A 88 -11.09 11.07 -3.84
C ASN A 88 -11.83 10.32 -2.71
N GLY A 89 -11.56 10.69 -1.46
CA GLY A 89 -12.13 10.05 -0.27
C GLY A 89 -11.51 8.69 0.08
N CYS A 90 -10.47 8.26 -0.62
CA CYS A 90 -9.76 7.00 -0.37
C CYS A 90 -8.58 7.20 0.57
N SER A 91 -8.30 6.21 1.42
CA SER A 91 -7.05 6.08 2.18
C SER A 91 -6.05 5.20 1.41
N ALA A 92 -4.78 5.17 1.86
CA ALA A 92 -3.80 4.27 1.26
C ALA A 92 -4.18 2.78 1.36
N ALA A 93 -5.01 2.41 2.35
CA ALA A 93 -5.51 1.05 2.50
C ALA A 93 -6.53 0.64 1.42
N ASP A 94 -7.17 1.61 0.76
CA ASP A 94 -8.04 1.35 -0.39
C ASP A 94 -7.27 0.89 -1.64
N LEU A 95 -5.94 1.00 -1.65
CA LEU A 95 -5.10 0.46 -2.72
C LEU A 95 -4.90 -1.06 -2.60
N CYS A 96 -5.09 -1.60 -1.39
CA CYS A 96 -4.96 -3.02 -1.13
C CYS A 96 -6.30 -3.72 -1.31
N MET A 97 -6.28 -4.94 -1.83
CA MET A 97 -7.46 -5.80 -1.97
C MET A 97 -7.94 -6.35 -0.61
N ASP A 98 -9.15 -6.91 -0.53
CA ASP A 98 -9.56 -7.74 0.61
C ASP A 98 -8.60 -8.91 0.86
N GLY A 99 -8.26 -9.16 2.13
CA GLY A 99 -7.20 -10.08 2.54
C GLY A 99 -5.79 -9.50 2.43
N TRP A 100 -5.69 -8.21 2.12
CA TRP A 100 -4.46 -7.44 2.04
C TRP A 100 -4.60 -6.09 2.77
N HIS A 101 -3.48 -5.62 3.31
CA HIS A 101 -3.37 -4.35 4.02
C HIS A 101 -2.07 -3.63 3.64
N VAL A 102 -1.96 -2.34 3.91
CA VAL A 102 -0.68 -1.63 3.75
C VAL A 102 0.33 -2.22 4.73
N CYS A 103 1.48 -2.69 4.24
CA CYS A 103 2.47 -3.36 5.07
C CYS A 103 2.83 -2.52 6.31
N ASN A 104 2.87 -3.18 7.46
CA ASN A 104 3.07 -2.60 8.78
C ASN A 104 4.56 -2.36 9.11
N GLY A 105 5.27 -1.76 8.16
CA GLY A 105 6.66 -1.34 8.29
C GLY A 105 7.71 -2.42 7.99
N LYS A 106 8.96 -2.11 8.33
CA LYS A 106 10.15 -2.84 7.83
C LYS A 106 10.16 -4.34 8.15
N THR A 107 9.68 -4.71 9.33
CA THR A 107 9.69 -6.11 9.82
C THR A 107 8.75 -6.98 9.00
N GLU A 108 7.57 -6.47 8.67
CA GLU A 108 6.64 -7.21 7.82
C GLU A 108 7.15 -7.31 6.39
N VAL A 109 7.67 -6.22 5.83
CA VAL A 109 8.28 -6.27 4.49
C VAL A 109 9.39 -7.31 4.42
N ALA A 110 10.25 -7.39 5.44
CA ALA A 110 11.29 -8.42 5.48
C ALA A 110 10.72 -9.85 5.57
N ALA A 111 9.57 -10.04 6.23
CA ALA A 111 8.91 -11.35 6.31
C ALA A 111 8.22 -11.74 4.99
N LYS A 112 7.58 -10.79 4.31
CA LYS A 112 6.80 -11.04 3.08
C LYS A 112 7.66 -10.96 1.80
N ALA A 113 8.80 -10.26 1.88
CA ALA A 113 9.86 -10.21 0.86
C ALA A 113 11.25 -10.37 1.51
N PRO A 114 11.72 -11.61 1.75
CA PRO A 114 13.05 -11.85 2.33
C PRO A 114 14.22 -11.26 1.52
N GLY A 115 14.05 -11.07 0.22
CA GLY A 115 15.01 -10.37 -0.66
C GLY A 115 14.92 -8.84 -0.63
N GLY A 116 14.07 -8.28 0.23
CA GLY A 116 13.81 -6.84 0.35
C GLY A 116 13.06 -6.25 -0.84
N CYS A 117 13.29 -4.95 -1.10
CA CYS A 117 12.59 -4.18 -2.12
C CYS A 117 12.94 -4.50 -3.58
N GLY A 118 13.69 -5.58 -3.87
CA GLY A 118 14.16 -5.89 -5.23
C GLY A 118 13.03 -6.08 -6.25
N GLY A 119 11.85 -6.51 -5.81
CA GLY A 119 10.67 -6.65 -6.67
C GLY A 119 9.90 -5.36 -6.92
N ALA A 120 10.17 -4.28 -6.18
CA ALA A 120 9.34 -3.07 -6.20
C ALA A 120 9.41 -2.29 -7.51
N VAL A 121 10.49 -2.42 -8.29
CA VAL A 121 10.69 -1.66 -9.52
C VAL A 121 10.82 -2.64 -10.69
N PRO A 122 9.77 -2.82 -11.51
CA PRO A 122 9.86 -3.65 -12.70
C PRO A 122 10.95 -3.19 -13.66
N GLY A 123 11.55 -4.13 -14.39
CA GLY A 123 12.57 -3.86 -15.39
C GLY A 123 12.06 -2.89 -16.47
N GLY A 124 12.88 -1.89 -16.83
CA GLY A 124 12.51 -0.86 -17.80
C GLY A 124 11.77 0.34 -17.20
N THR A 125 11.49 0.34 -15.90
CA THR A 125 11.01 1.53 -15.18
C THR A 125 12.09 2.62 -15.18
N PRO A 126 11.79 3.85 -15.64
CA PRO A 126 12.67 5.00 -15.51
C PRO A 126 13.09 5.28 -14.06
N ASP A 127 14.27 5.90 -13.90
CA ASP A 127 14.74 6.36 -12.60
C ASP A 127 13.78 7.38 -11.98
N LYS A 128 13.73 7.39 -10.64
CA LYS A 128 12.91 8.31 -9.84
C LYS A 128 11.42 8.29 -10.21
N MET A 129 10.87 7.11 -10.51
CA MET A 129 9.47 6.96 -10.93
C MET A 129 8.57 6.36 -9.85
N LEU A 130 8.96 5.25 -9.23
CA LEU A 130 8.10 4.47 -8.33
C LEU A 130 8.50 4.61 -6.86
N PHE A 131 7.49 4.81 -6.00
CA PHE A 131 7.59 4.72 -4.55
C PHE A 131 6.34 4.05 -3.98
N PHE A 132 6.52 2.96 -3.23
CA PHE A 132 5.44 2.23 -2.56
C PHE A 132 5.60 2.39 -1.05
N ALA A 133 4.72 3.19 -0.44
CA ALA A 133 4.75 3.53 0.97
C ALA A 133 4.33 2.34 1.85
N VAL A 134 4.88 2.29 3.06
CA VAL A 134 4.49 1.38 4.13
C VAL A 134 4.11 2.17 5.37
N ALA A 135 3.41 1.54 6.32
CA ALA A 135 3.05 2.13 7.61
C ALA A 135 4.23 2.14 8.60
N GLN A 136 5.35 2.71 8.14
CA GLN A 136 6.57 2.91 8.91
C GLN A 136 6.74 4.40 9.15
N HIS A 137 7.24 4.75 10.32
CA HIS A 137 7.54 6.14 10.67
C HIS A 137 8.94 6.26 11.26
N SER A 138 9.34 7.51 11.47
CA SER A 138 10.42 7.90 12.36
C SER A 138 9.89 8.84 13.43
N SER A 139 10.69 9.03 14.47
CA SER A 139 10.53 10.13 15.41
C SER A 139 11.39 11.34 15.00
N ASN A 140 12.47 11.12 14.24
CA ASN A 140 13.37 12.13 13.67
C ASN A 140 14.39 11.46 12.70
N GLY A 141 14.87 12.21 11.70
CA GLY A 141 16.11 11.91 10.98
C GLY A 141 16.06 10.74 10.00
N SER A 142 14.85 10.38 9.54
CA SER A 142 14.60 9.24 8.66
C SER A 142 15.13 7.92 9.20
N ILE A 143 15.11 7.75 10.53
CA ILE A 143 15.47 6.50 11.20
C ILE A 143 14.17 5.72 11.42
N CYS A 144 14.09 4.50 10.87
CA CYS A 144 12.91 3.68 11.05
C CYS A 144 12.77 3.24 12.51
N ASP A 145 11.76 3.79 13.17
CA ASP A 145 11.42 3.52 14.56
C ASP A 145 10.34 2.44 14.65
N ASP A 146 10.45 1.58 15.66
CA ASP A 146 9.44 0.58 15.98
C ASP A 146 8.54 1.03 17.15
N ALA A 147 8.80 2.22 17.73
CA ALA A 147 7.90 2.89 18.64
C ALA A 147 6.51 3.09 18.00
N SER A 148 5.50 3.40 18.81
CA SER A 148 4.10 3.50 18.33
C SER A 148 3.61 4.93 18.12
N THR A 149 4.45 5.94 18.38
CA THR A 149 4.00 7.32 18.55
C THR A 149 4.61 8.31 17.56
N GLY A 150 5.53 7.88 16.70
CA GLY A 150 6.04 8.73 15.62
C GLY A 150 5.15 8.65 14.38
N ASP A 151 5.15 9.73 13.61
CA ASP A 151 4.43 9.84 12.34
C ASP A 151 5.22 10.70 11.33
N ASN A 152 6.52 10.90 11.59
CA ASN A 152 7.41 11.63 10.71
C ASN A 152 7.94 10.75 9.58
N ASP A 153 8.22 11.38 8.44
CA ASP A 153 8.69 10.76 7.20
C ASP A 153 7.74 9.69 6.61
N VAL A 154 7.91 9.40 5.32
CA VAL A 154 7.20 8.32 4.62
C VAL A 154 8.22 7.34 4.08
N PHE A 155 8.18 6.08 4.52
CA PHE A 155 9.15 5.07 4.09
C PHE A 155 8.54 4.09 3.12
N GLY A 156 9.39 3.45 2.32
CA GLY A 156 8.90 2.51 1.33
C GLY A 156 9.98 1.82 0.51
N CYS A 157 9.50 1.19 -0.56
CA CYS A 157 10.31 0.58 -1.60
C CYS A 157 10.17 1.37 -2.90
N GLY A 158 11.16 1.26 -3.79
CA GLY A 158 11.08 1.88 -5.12
C GLY A 158 12.40 2.51 -5.57
N ASN A 159 12.31 3.41 -6.54
CA ASN A 159 13.44 4.21 -7.06
C ASN A 159 13.21 5.72 -6.95
N LEU A 160 12.09 6.17 -6.40
CA LEU A 160 11.80 7.57 -6.05
C LEU A 160 12.06 7.82 -4.56
N GLY A 161 12.57 9.02 -4.24
CA GLY A 161 12.93 9.44 -2.87
C GLY A 161 14.39 9.18 -2.51
N THR A 162 14.77 9.57 -1.30
CA THR A 162 16.13 9.42 -0.80
C THR A 162 16.46 7.96 -0.57
N GLN A 163 17.64 7.51 -1.03
CA GLN A 163 18.16 6.17 -0.71
C GLN A 163 18.41 6.06 0.80
N LEU A 164 17.82 5.05 1.42
CA LEU A 164 18.15 4.71 2.80
C LEU A 164 19.50 3.99 2.86
N THR A 165 20.29 4.39 3.84
CA THR A 165 21.57 3.79 4.22
C THR A 165 21.40 2.92 5.46
N ALA A 166 22.36 2.02 5.71
CA ALA A 166 22.24 1.02 6.78
C ALA A 166 22.10 1.63 8.19
N ASP A 167 22.66 2.81 8.43
CA ASP A 167 22.56 3.57 9.69
C ASP A 167 21.14 4.04 10.01
N LYS A 168 20.20 4.00 9.04
CA LYS A 168 18.80 4.37 9.24
C LYS A 168 17.94 3.29 9.88
N ASN A 169 18.50 2.09 10.12
CA ASN A 169 17.82 0.97 10.78
C ASN A 169 16.48 0.57 10.11
N CYS A 170 16.40 0.73 8.78
CA CYS A 170 15.16 0.50 8.02
C CYS A 170 15.04 -0.90 7.40
N GLY A 171 16.01 -1.78 7.67
CA GLY A 171 15.97 -3.18 7.23
C GLY A 171 15.79 -3.30 5.71
N ALA A 172 14.70 -3.95 5.30
CA ALA A 172 14.38 -4.22 3.91
C ALA A 172 13.98 -2.98 3.09
N LEU A 173 13.56 -1.89 3.74
CA LEU A 173 13.09 -0.67 3.07
C LEU A 173 14.27 0.09 2.46
N THR A 174 14.07 0.65 1.27
CA THR A 174 15.15 1.28 0.49
C THR A 174 14.97 2.77 0.24
N ARG A 175 13.76 3.31 0.49
CA ARG A 175 13.42 4.70 0.16
C ARG A 175 12.70 5.41 1.29
N VAL A 176 12.89 6.73 1.33
CA VAL A 176 12.14 7.64 2.19
C VAL A 176 11.79 8.93 1.46
N LEU A 177 10.59 9.44 1.71
CA LEU A 177 10.17 10.81 1.42
C LEU A 177 10.13 11.56 2.76
N ALA A 178 11.02 12.53 2.92
CA ALA A 178 11.24 13.31 4.14
C ALA A 178 11.50 14.76 3.76
N SER A 179 10.87 15.75 4.40
CA SER A 179 11.04 17.16 4.06
C SER A 179 11.59 17.94 5.26
N THR A 180 12.22 19.08 4.99
CA THR A 180 12.49 20.10 6.03
C THR A 180 11.62 21.35 5.82
N GLN A 181 10.69 21.29 4.89
CA GLN A 181 9.81 22.39 4.51
C GLN A 181 8.36 21.99 4.73
N PRO A 182 7.54 22.91 5.30
CA PRO A 182 6.10 22.70 5.40
C PRO A 182 5.46 22.43 4.04
N ASP A 183 4.35 21.70 4.05
CA ASP A 183 3.52 21.37 2.89
C ASP A 183 4.19 20.48 1.82
N ARG A 184 5.24 19.74 2.17
CA ARG A 184 6.03 18.91 1.22
C ARG A 184 6.42 17.55 1.79
N CYS A 185 6.36 16.50 0.96
CA CYS A 185 6.98 15.21 1.26
C CYS A 185 8.24 15.05 0.40
N GLY A 186 9.45 15.17 0.95
CA GLY A 186 10.68 14.83 0.21
C GLY A 186 11.82 15.85 0.28
N PHE A 187 13.05 15.33 0.21
CA PHE A 187 14.28 16.11 0.30
C PHE A 187 14.62 16.61 -1.11
N ASN A 188 14.80 17.92 -1.22
CA ASN A 188 15.19 18.64 -2.43
C ASN A 188 16.52 18.11 -3.01
N GLU A 189 16.47 17.52 -4.21
CA GLU A 189 17.60 17.55 -5.15
C GLU A 189 17.29 18.46 -6.36
N ALA A 190 16.64 19.61 -6.07
CA ALA A 190 16.21 20.68 -6.98
C ALA A 190 14.86 20.45 -7.69
N GLU A 191 13.81 21.14 -7.22
CA GLU A 191 12.43 21.02 -7.73
C GLU A 191 12.31 21.31 -9.22
N PRO A 192 11.47 20.53 -9.94
CA PRO A 192 10.15 21.05 -10.24
C PRO A 192 9.01 20.03 -10.02
N SER A 193 7.91 20.59 -9.47
CA SER A 193 6.62 20.02 -9.07
C SER A 193 6.69 18.60 -8.49
N ASN A 194 6.60 18.54 -7.16
CA ASN A 194 6.25 17.35 -6.40
C ASN A 194 5.30 16.49 -7.22
N GLY A 195 5.63 15.22 -7.37
CA GLY A 195 4.67 14.27 -7.89
C GLY A 195 3.39 14.26 -7.02
N PRO A 196 2.48 13.32 -7.24
CA PRO A 196 1.20 13.25 -6.55
C PRO A 196 1.35 13.16 -5.02
N TRP A 197 2.54 12.80 -4.52
CA TRP A 197 2.93 12.81 -3.12
C TRP A 197 2.99 14.24 -2.55
N LEU A 198 2.03 14.55 -1.67
CA LEU A 198 1.87 15.84 -1.03
C LEU A 198 1.66 15.67 0.47
N CYS A 199 2.44 16.37 1.29
CA CYS A 199 2.26 16.35 2.75
C CYS A 199 1.53 17.61 3.11
N GLN A 200 0.23 17.54 3.28
CA GLN A 200 -0.59 18.75 3.46
C GLN A 200 -0.63 19.13 4.94
N GLY A 201 -0.19 20.34 5.31
CA GLY A 201 -0.36 20.78 6.68
C GLY A 201 0.34 22.09 7.04
N GLY A 202 0.13 22.54 8.29
CA GLY A 202 0.70 23.79 8.77
C GLY A 202 2.23 23.78 8.88
N THR A 203 2.77 24.75 9.63
CA THR A 203 4.21 24.97 9.81
C THR A 203 4.99 23.73 10.25
N ASP A 204 4.34 22.77 10.90
CA ASP A 204 4.99 21.60 11.49
C ASP A 204 4.77 20.32 10.66
N SER A 205 4.16 20.41 9.47
CA SER A 205 3.91 19.24 8.60
C SER A 205 5.17 18.45 8.22
N HIS A 206 6.31 19.12 8.17
CA HIS A 206 7.64 18.53 7.96
C HIS A 206 8.17 17.71 9.16
N LEU A 207 7.40 17.65 10.25
CA LEU A 207 7.66 16.81 11.42
C LEU A 207 6.65 15.65 11.52
N HIS A 208 5.73 15.54 10.55
CA HIS A 208 4.57 14.67 10.59
C HIS A 208 4.20 14.13 9.20
N GLU A 209 5.15 13.99 8.26
CA GLU A 209 4.83 13.63 6.87
C GLU A 209 4.02 12.33 6.76
N GLY A 210 4.37 11.31 7.55
CA GLY A 210 3.64 10.05 7.61
C GLY A 210 2.17 10.21 7.99
N ALA A 211 1.80 11.17 8.84
CA ALA A 211 0.41 11.45 9.21
C ALA A 211 -0.35 12.29 8.18
N VAL A 212 0.35 13.14 7.42
CA VAL A 212 -0.31 14.12 6.54
C VAL A 212 -0.11 13.88 5.05
N VAL A 213 0.67 12.86 4.68
CA VAL A 213 0.91 12.50 3.29
C VAL A 213 -0.40 12.12 2.59
N THR A 214 -0.57 12.62 1.39
CA THR A 214 -1.59 12.25 0.43
C THR A 214 -0.89 11.90 -0.87
N LYS A 215 -1.56 11.11 -1.70
CA LYS A 215 -1.13 10.85 -3.08
C LYS A 215 -2.32 11.03 -4.00
N VAL A 216 -2.65 12.26 -4.37
CA VAL A 216 -3.81 12.51 -5.24
C VAL A 216 -3.48 12.13 -6.69
N GLY A 217 -4.46 11.61 -7.44
CA GLY A 217 -4.27 11.39 -8.87
C GLY A 217 -4.07 12.72 -9.62
N CYS A 218 -3.69 12.64 -10.88
CA CYS A 218 -3.44 13.77 -11.76
C CYS A 218 -4.62 13.97 -12.72
N PRO A 219 -5.56 14.89 -12.43
CA PRO A 219 -6.69 15.12 -13.30
C PRO A 219 -6.20 15.58 -14.68
N GLY A 220 -6.63 14.91 -15.75
CA GLY A 220 -6.29 15.30 -17.12
C GLY A 220 -4.89 14.92 -17.62
N THR A 221 -4.19 13.96 -16.99
CA THR A 221 -2.91 13.34 -17.43
C THR A 221 -1.61 14.14 -17.27
N SER A 222 -1.61 15.34 -16.67
CA SER A 222 -0.41 16.19 -16.64
C SER A 222 0.11 16.50 -15.23
N CYS A 223 0.50 15.49 -14.46
CA CYS A 223 1.56 15.74 -13.48
C CYS A 223 2.91 15.58 -14.17
N SER A 224 3.85 16.44 -13.87
CA SER A 224 5.25 16.24 -14.25
C SER A 224 6.08 15.97 -13.01
N TYR A 225 7.09 15.13 -13.10
CA TYR A 225 8.15 15.04 -12.10
C TYR A 225 9.48 15.25 -12.81
N ASP A 226 10.23 16.27 -12.39
CA ASP A 226 11.51 16.60 -13.01
C ASP A 226 11.42 16.79 -14.53
N GLY A 227 10.35 17.45 -14.98
CA GLY A 227 10.10 17.71 -16.41
C GLY A 227 9.54 16.51 -17.20
N ASN A 228 9.41 15.32 -16.59
CA ASN A 228 8.84 14.15 -17.26
C ASN A 228 7.32 14.06 -17.00
N PRO A 229 6.47 14.00 -18.05
CA PRO A 229 5.03 13.81 -17.88
C PRO A 229 4.75 12.42 -17.31
N ILE A 230 3.86 12.35 -16.34
CA ILE A 230 3.54 11.12 -15.63
C ILE A 230 2.03 10.98 -15.50
N SER A 231 1.54 9.84 -15.94
CA SER A 231 0.14 9.44 -15.81
C SER A 231 -0.21 9.07 -14.37
N ASN A 232 -1.51 8.94 -14.08
CA ASN A 232 -2.01 8.43 -12.79
C ASN A 232 -1.41 7.05 -12.44
N ALA A 233 -1.08 6.27 -13.47
CA ALA A 233 -0.64 4.88 -13.40
C ALA A 233 0.87 4.64 -13.19
N ARG A 234 1.68 5.67 -12.87
CA ARG A 234 3.16 5.53 -12.89
C ARG A 234 3.93 6.22 -11.78
N LYS A 235 3.47 6.16 -10.53
CA LYS A 235 4.23 6.73 -9.38
C LYS A 235 4.18 5.93 -8.09
N GLY A 236 3.81 4.66 -8.16
CA GLY A 236 3.65 3.85 -6.98
C GLY A 236 2.38 4.19 -6.21
N GLY A 237 2.39 3.92 -4.92
CA GLY A 237 1.22 4.02 -4.05
C GLY A 237 1.53 3.37 -2.72
N ALA A 238 0.84 2.29 -2.39
CA ALA A 238 1.10 1.53 -1.17
C ALA A 238 1.77 0.19 -1.48
N LEU A 239 2.57 -0.29 -0.55
CA LEU A 239 3.00 -1.66 -0.53
C LEU A 239 1.96 -2.46 0.26
N CYS A 240 1.30 -3.41 -0.38
CA CYS A 240 0.25 -4.22 0.21
C CYS A 240 0.79 -5.59 0.62
N CYS A 241 0.66 -5.93 1.89
CA CYS A 241 1.01 -7.21 2.46
C CYS A 241 -0.25 -8.05 2.69
N ARG A 242 -0.14 -9.35 2.45
CA ARG A 242 -1.24 -10.30 2.66
C ARG A 242 -1.43 -10.57 4.15
N ASP A 243 -2.67 -10.62 4.63
CA ASP A 243 -3.03 -10.95 6.02
C ASP A 243 -2.47 -12.31 6.49
#